data_AF-A0A949MDU7-F1
#
_entry.id   AF-A0A949MDU7-F1
#
_cell.length_a   1.000
_cell.length_b   1.000
_cell.length_c   1.000
_cell.angle_alpha   90.00
_cell.angle_beta   90.00
_cell.angle_gamma   90.00
#
_symmetry.space_group_name_H-M   'P 1'
#
loop_
_entity.id
_entity.type
_entity.pdbx_description
1 polymer ?
#
loop_
_entity_poly.entity_id
_entity_poly.type
_entity_poly.pdbx_seq_one_letter_code
_entity_poly.pdbx_strand_id
1 'polypeptide(L)'
;MKLVVDTNTIISGSLWQGPPARLISAALAGQAQMFLSLPMLLELQETFQRPKFARRLASQGETPVSLAARFRAACHEAVPARIIPPAELRDPDDVHVLACAVSAEADAIVTGDKDLLAMKTFQGIPIIEASEALKRLGPMGEGGRRDDRMNRMNRMKDIGGTIRPRIFWGKRCHGHRTPRRQAVVQRLFTT
;
A
#
# COMPACT_ATOMS: atom_id res chain seq x y z
N MET A 1 -12.11 -4.33 -8.45
CA MET A 1 -11.20 -3.34 -9.06
C MET A 1 -9.98 -3.19 -8.19
N LYS A 2 -8.79 -3.41 -8.74
CA LYS A 2 -7.48 -3.21 -8.09
C LYS A 2 -7.04 -1.78 -8.32
N LEU A 3 -6.72 -1.07 -7.25
CA LEU A 3 -6.32 0.32 -7.28
C LEU A 3 -4.98 0.49 -6.59
N VAL A 4 -4.06 1.23 -7.21
CA VAL A 4 -2.97 1.88 -6.49
C VAL A 4 -3.37 3.32 -6.29
N VAL A 5 -3.49 3.73 -5.03
CA VAL A 5 -3.84 5.11 -4.67
C VAL A 5 -2.56 5.80 -4.23
N ASP A 6 -2.22 6.89 -4.90
CA ASP A 6 -1.07 7.73 -4.57
C ASP A 6 -1.12 8.18 -3.09
N THR A 7 0.06 8.31 -2.47
CA THR A 7 0.25 8.67 -1.07
C THR A 7 -0.42 10.01 -0.74
N ASN A 8 -0.27 11.02 -1.59
CA ASN A 8 -0.89 12.35 -1.38
C ASN A 8 -2.42 12.27 -1.44
N THR A 9 -2.94 11.42 -2.31
CA THR A 9 -4.38 11.15 -2.41
C THR A 9 -4.92 10.43 -1.17
N ILE A 10 -4.15 9.50 -0.60
CA ILE A 10 -4.49 8.84 0.68
C ILE A 10 -4.51 9.86 1.83
N ILE A 11 -3.48 10.71 1.91
CA ILE A 11 -3.40 11.78 2.91
C ILE A 11 -4.61 12.69 2.76
N SER A 12 -4.92 13.11 1.53
CA SER A 12 -6.06 13.97 1.25
C SER A 12 -7.38 13.34 1.70
N GLY A 13 -7.60 12.07 1.39
CA GLY A 13 -8.82 11.37 1.76
C GLY A 13 -8.92 11.03 3.24
N SER A 14 -7.81 11.07 3.97
CA SER A 14 -7.79 10.86 5.43
C SER A 14 -8.09 12.14 6.22
N LEU A 15 -7.73 13.31 5.68
CA LEU A 15 -7.76 14.58 6.42
C LEU A 15 -8.90 15.52 6.02
N TRP A 16 -9.43 15.38 4.81
CA TRP A 16 -10.51 16.21 4.28
C TRP A 16 -11.61 15.37 3.65
N GLN A 17 -12.79 15.97 3.51
CA GLN A 17 -13.90 15.37 2.78
C GLN A 17 -13.68 15.52 1.27
N GLY A 18 -14.38 14.72 0.47
CA GLY A 18 -14.37 14.82 -0.98
C GLY A 18 -14.24 13.47 -1.68
N PRO A 19 -13.95 13.46 -3.00
CA PRO A 19 -13.76 12.22 -3.75
C PRO A 19 -12.71 11.27 -3.16
N PRO A 20 -11.51 11.70 -2.73
CA PRO A 20 -10.52 10.80 -2.11
C PRO A 20 -11.05 10.11 -0.85
N ALA A 21 -11.73 10.84 0.05
CA ALA A 21 -12.30 10.27 1.27
C ALA A 21 -13.39 9.22 0.99
N ARG A 22 -14.26 9.50 0.00
CA ARG A 22 -15.27 8.55 -0.46
C ARG A 22 -14.64 7.31 -1.09
N LEU A 23 -13.58 7.47 -1.87
CA LEU A 23 -12.86 6.35 -2.50
C LEU A 23 -12.22 5.44 -1.44
N ILE A 24 -11.54 6.02 -0.46
CA ILE A 24 -10.95 5.25 0.66
C ILE A 24 -12.06 4.51 1.41
N SER A 25 -13.17 5.19 1.72
CA SER A 25 -14.31 4.56 2.39
C SER A 25 -14.88 3.37 1.60
N ALA A 26 -15.02 3.52 0.28
CA ALA A 26 -15.48 2.46 -0.62
C ALA A 26 -14.50 1.27 -0.65
N ALA A 27 -13.21 1.54 -0.71
CA ALA A 27 -12.17 0.50 -0.67
C ALA A 27 -12.17 -0.25 0.67
N LEU A 28 -12.28 0.47 1.80
CA LEU A 28 -12.40 -0.12 3.13
C LEU A 28 -13.67 -0.96 3.29
N ALA A 29 -14.76 -0.57 2.62
CA ALA A 29 -16.00 -1.35 2.52
C ALA A 29 -15.89 -2.59 1.60
N GLY A 30 -14.74 -2.81 0.96
CA GLY A 30 -14.47 -3.95 0.09
C GLY A 30 -14.94 -3.78 -1.35
N GLN A 31 -15.36 -2.57 -1.76
CA GLN A 31 -15.77 -2.30 -3.14
C GLN A 31 -14.59 -2.22 -4.11
N ALA A 32 -13.40 -1.95 -3.58
CA ALA A 32 -12.14 -1.97 -4.31
C ALA A 32 -11.06 -2.68 -3.48
N GLN A 33 -10.03 -3.19 -4.15
CA GLN A 33 -8.82 -3.69 -3.53
C GLN A 33 -7.75 -2.62 -3.69
N MET A 34 -7.33 -2.00 -2.59
CA MET A 34 -6.23 -1.05 -2.60
C MET A 34 -4.91 -1.78 -2.43
N PHE A 35 -3.93 -1.42 -3.26
CA PHE A 35 -2.57 -1.93 -3.22
C PHE A 35 -1.62 -0.80 -2.84
N LEU A 36 -0.70 -1.10 -1.93
CA LEU A 36 0.38 -0.21 -1.53
C LEU A 36 1.68 -0.98 -1.46
N SER A 37 2.77 -0.32 -1.80
CA SER A 37 4.10 -0.87 -1.56
C SER A 37 4.65 -0.42 -0.22
N LEU A 38 5.69 -1.11 0.27
CA LEU A 38 6.36 -0.73 1.51
C LEU A 38 6.90 0.72 1.47
N PRO A 39 7.55 1.21 0.39
CA PRO A 39 7.94 2.61 0.29
C PRO A 39 6.78 3.60 0.49
N MET A 40 5.63 3.35 -0.16
CA MET A 40 4.43 4.19 -0.01
C MET A 40 3.91 4.19 1.43
N LEU A 41 3.91 3.04 2.10
CA LEU A 41 3.48 2.94 3.50
C LEU A 41 4.41 3.71 4.44
N LEU A 42 5.72 3.70 4.18
CA LEU A 42 6.70 4.46 4.96
C LEU A 42 6.52 5.97 4.73
N GLU A 43 6.40 6.40 3.49
CA GLU A 43 6.15 7.80 3.13
C GLU A 43 4.85 8.32 3.78
N LEU A 44 3.79 7.50 3.75
CA LEU A 44 2.52 7.81 4.40
C LEU A 44 2.69 8.01 5.90
N GLN A 45 3.41 7.10 6.57
CA GLN A 45 3.66 7.15 8.00
C GLN A 45 4.48 8.39 8.38
N GLU A 46 5.55 8.69 7.65
CA GLU A 46 6.38 9.88 7.85
C GLU A 46 5.58 11.16 7.63
N THR A 47 4.76 11.18 6.58
CA THR A 47 3.97 12.36 6.24
C THR A 47 2.92 12.63 7.29
N PHE A 48 2.19 11.63 7.80
CA PHE A 48 1.23 11.85 8.89
C PHE A 48 1.85 12.38 10.18
N GLN A 49 3.15 12.17 10.41
CA GLN A 49 3.85 12.73 11.58
C GLN A 49 4.12 14.24 11.45
N ARG A 50 4.00 14.83 10.25
CA ARG A 50 4.21 16.28 10.07
C ARG A 50 3.22 17.08 10.93
N PRO A 51 3.64 18.14 11.65
CA PRO A 51 2.81 18.80 12.67
C PRO A 51 1.42 19.25 12.19
N LYS A 52 1.32 19.75 10.95
CA LYS A 52 0.05 20.18 10.35
C LYS A 52 -0.97 19.04 10.21
N PHE A 53 -0.50 17.83 9.87
CA PHE A 53 -1.36 16.67 9.65
C PHE A 53 -1.65 15.96 10.97
N ALA A 54 -0.66 15.81 11.84
CA ALA A 54 -0.86 15.25 13.18
C ALA A 54 -1.90 16.04 13.99
N ARG A 55 -1.88 17.38 13.95
CA ARG A 55 -2.91 18.22 14.59
C ARG A 55 -4.31 17.97 14.04
N ARG A 56 -4.42 17.81 12.72
CA ARG A 56 -5.70 17.53 12.06
C ARG A 56 -6.23 16.15 12.44
N LEU A 57 -5.39 15.12 12.42
CA LEU A 57 -5.76 13.77 12.86
C LEU A 57 -6.21 13.76 14.33
N ALA A 58 -5.48 14.46 15.21
CA ALA A 58 -5.85 14.56 16.61
C ALA A 58 -7.24 15.20 16.80
N SER A 59 -7.58 16.22 16.00
CA SER A 59 -8.93 16.82 16.03
C SER A 59 -10.05 15.87 15.58
N GLN A 60 -9.70 14.76 14.92
CA GLN A 60 -10.60 13.70 14.49
C GLN A 60 -10.54 12.47 15.41
N GLY A 61 -9.80 12.53 16.53
CA GLY A 61 -9.62 11.41 17.45
C GLY A 61 -8.72 10.28 16.90
N GLU A 62 -7.91 10.58 15.89
CA GLU A 62 -7.05 9.62 15.21
C GLU A 62 -5.56 9.96 15.44
N THR A 63 -4.68 8.96 15.40
CA THR A 63 -3.22 9.18 15.50
C THR A 63 -2.52 8.76 14.20
N PRO A 64 -1.37 9.37 13.85
CA PRO A 64 -0.58 8.95 12.69
C PRO A 64 -0.28 7.44 12.66
N VAL A 65 0.08 6.88 13.82
CA VAL A 65 0.42 5.46 13.98
C VAL A 65 -0.79 4.57 13.77
N SER A 66 -1.93 4.89 14.40
CA SER A 66 -3.18 4.12 14.26
C SER A 66 -3.67 4.14 12.81
N LEU A 67 -3.63 5.32 12.16
CA LEU A 67 -4.06 5.45 10.77
C LEU A 67 -3.16 4.68 9.81
N ALA A 68 -1.84 4.76 9.96
CA ALA A 68 -0.90 3.98 9.15
C ALA A 68 -1.12 2.47 9.33
N ALA A 69 -1.36 2.01 10.57
CA ALA A 69 -1.68 0.61 10.86
C ALA A 69 -2.99 0.17 10.19
N ARG A 70 -4.01 1.03 10.15
CA ARG A 70 -5.27 0.77 9.43
C ARG A 70 -5.04 0.59 7.93
N PHE A 71 -4.25 1.45 7.30
CA PHE A 71 -3.92 1.30 5.87
C PHE A 71 -3.14 0.02 5.62
N ARG A 72 -2.14 -0.30 6.45
CA ARG A 72 -1.40 -1.56 6.35
C ARG A 72 -2.29 -2.80 6.49
N ALA A 73 -3.31 -2.74 7.35
CA ALA A 73 -4.23 -3.86 7.56
C ALA A 73 -5.29 -3.99 6.44
N ALA A 74 -5.67 -2.87 5.81
CA ALA A 74 -6.72 -2.83 4.81
C ALA A 74 -6.23 -2.97 3.37
N CYS A 75 -4.97 -2.62 3.09
CA CYS A 75 -4.37 -2.68 1.76
C CYS A 75 -3.64 -4.00 1.52
N HIS A 76 -3.54 -4.39 0.26
CA HIS A 76 -2.69 -5.46 -0.20
C HIS A 76 -1.27 -4.93 -0.41
N GLU A 77 -0.27 -5.61 0.15
CA GLU A 77 1.12 -5.23 -0.03
C GLU A 77 1.62 -5.72 -1.39
N ALA A 78 2.14 -4.81 -2.21
CA ALA A 78 2.80 -5.12 -3.47
C ALA A 78 4.31 -4.85 -3.36
N VAL A 79 5.12 -5.77 -3.87
CA VAL A 79 6.57 -5.54 -4.00
C VAL A 79 6.78 -4.66 -5.23
N PRO A 80 7.37 -3.46 -5.14
CA PRO A 80 7.56 -2.60 -6.31
C PRO A 80 8.24 -3.32 -7.47
N ALA A 81 7.69 -3.19 -8.68
CA ALA A 81 8.34 -3.69 -9.88
C ALA A 81 9.62 -2.90 -10.16
N ARG A 82 10.61 -3.55 -10.79
CA ARG A 82 11.73 -2.83 -11.39
C ARG A 82 11.23 -2.22 -12.70
N ILE A 83 11.14 -0.90 -12.73
CA ILE A 83 10.74 -0.13 -13.92
C ILE A 83 11.82 0.86 -14.29
N ILE A 84 11.85 1.25 -15.56
CA ILE A 84 12.59 2.42 -16.01
C ILE A 84 11.64 3.61 -15.83
N PRO A 85 12.03 4.68 -15.11
CA PRO A 85 11.21 5.88 -14.98
C PRO A 85 10.88 6.42 -16.39
N PRO A 86 9.60 6.69 -16.71
CA PRO A 86 9.25 7.24 -18.02
C PRO A 86 9.74 8.68 -18.13
N ALA A 87 10.08 9.11 -19.35
CA ALA A 87 10.62 10.46 -19.60
C ALA A 87 9.59 11.56 -19.30
N GLU A 88 8.30 11.21 -19.36
CA GLU A 88 7.18 12.09 -19.05
C GLU A 88 6.95 12.27 -17.54
N LEU A 89 7.57 11.44 -16.70
CA LEU A 89 7.48 11.59 -15.25
C LEU A 89 8.32 12.79 -14.80
N ARG A 90 7.64 13.78 -14.24
CA ARG A 90 8.26 15.04 -13.83
C ARG A 90 8.83 14.99 -12.42
N ASP A 91 8.15 14.32 -11.51
CA ASP A 91 8.62 14.09 -10.15
C ASP A 91 9.22 12.68 -10.04
N PRO A 92 10.56 12.55 -9.87
CA PRO A 92 11.20 11.26 -9.69
C PRO A 92 10.70 10.49 -8.47
N ASP A 93 10.19 11.20 -7.45
CA ASP A 93 9.72 10.55 -6.23
C ASP A 93 8.48 9.69 -6.54
N ASP A 94 7.64 10.06 -7.51
CA ASP A 94 6.43 9.31 -7.89
C ASP A 94 6.70 7.95 -8.60
N VAL A 95 7.95 7.65 -8.94
CA VAL A 95 8.31 6.39 -9.63
C VAL A 95 7.83 5.16 -8.87
N HIS A 96 7.82 5.23 -7.54
CA HIS A 96 7.44 4.11 -6.69
C HIS A 96 5.93 3.79 -6.78
N VAL A 97 5.09 4.79 -7.09
CA VAL A 97 3.64 4.62 -7.34
C VAL A 97 3.44 3.83 -8.63
N LEU A 98 4.15 4.21 -9.70
CA LEU A 98 4.13 3.51 -10.98
C LEU A 98 4.63 2.07 -10.85
N ALA A 99 5.74 1.87 -10.13
CA ALA A 99 6.31 0.55 -9.86
C ALA A 99 5.35 -0.36 -9.07
N CYS A 100 4.65 0.20 -8.09
CA CYS A 100 3.62 -0.50 -7.33
C CYS A 100 2.45 -0.91 -8.23
N ALA A 101 1.99 0.00 -9.10
CA ALA A 101 0.87 -0.27 -10.01
C ALA A 101 1.15 -1.39 -11.00
N VAL A 102 2.37 -1.41 -11.57
CA VAL A 102 2.82 -2.49 -12.46
C VAL A 102 2.83 -3.83 -11.72
N SER A 103 3.45 -3.91 -10.53
CA SER A 103 3.49 -5.18 -9.79
C SER A 103 2.12 -5.65 -9.29
N ALA A 104 1.21 -4.73 -8.97
CA ALA A 104 -0.13 -5.06 -8.52
C ALA A 104 -1.05 -5.51 -9.66
N GLU A 105 -0.61 -5.34 -10.92
CA GLU A 105 -1.46 -5.41 -12.11
C GLU A 105 -2.71 -4.54 -11.90
N ALA A 106 -2.50 -3.28 -11.52
CA ALA A 106 -3.58 -2.40 -11.11
C ALA A 106 -4.52 -2.09 -12.28
N ASP A 107 -5.83 -2.03 -12.00
CA ASP A 107 -6.83 -1.59 -12.98
C ASP A 107 -6.76 -0.06 -13.20
N ALA A 108 -6.25 0.68 -12.21
CA ALA A 108 -5.97 2.11 -12.31
C ALA A 108 -4.98 2.58 -11.24
N ILE A 109 -4.25 3.65 -11.57
CA ILE A 109 -3.54 4.52 -10.62
C ILE A 109 -4.48 5.69 -10.31
N VAL A 110 -4.68 5.96 -9.03
CA VAL A 110 -5.53 7.06 -8.57
C VAL A 110 -4.68 8.12 -7.91
N THR A 111 -4.68 9.33 -8.50
CA THR A 111 -3.89 10.46 -8.01
C THR A 111 -4.64 11.78 -8.14
N GLY A 112 -4.30 12.74 -7.29
CA GLY A 112 -4.66 14.16 -7.43
C GLY A 112 -3.53 15.02 -8.01
N ASP A 113 -2.36 14.42 -8.24
CA ASP A 113 -1.20 15.10 -8.80
C ASP A 113 -1.39 15.37 -10.30
N LYS A 114 -1.23 16.64 -10.70
CA LYS A 114 -1.48 17.07 -12.08
C LYS A 114 -0.42 16.57 -13.06
N ASP A 115 0.81 16.39 -12.60
CA ASP A 115 1.91 15.91 -13.41
C ASP A 115 1.75 14.42 -13.70
N LEU A 116 1.38 13.61 -12.70
CA LEU A 116 0.99 12.21 -12.92
C LEU A 116 -0.25 12.10 -13.82
N LEU A 117 -1.29 12.91 -13.57
CA LEU A 117 -2.50 12.90 -14.41
C LEU A 117 -2.20 13.27 -15.87
N ALA A 118 -1.21 14.12 -16.13
CA ALA A 118 -0.82 14.51 -17.48
C ALA A 118 -0.31 13.34 -18.33
N MET A 119 0.25 12.30 -17.70
CA MET A 119 0.67 11.08 -18.39
C MET A 119 -0.50 10.27 -18.94
N LYS A 120 -1.71 10.41 -18.36
CA LYS A 120 -2.97 9.70 -18.68
C LYS A 120 -2.94 8.18 -18.48
N THR A 121 -1.88 7.51 -18.91
CA THR A 121 -1.71 6.06 -18.82
C THR A 121 -0.23 5.73 -18.63
N PHE A 122 0.06 4.66 -17.89
CA PHE A 122 1.41 4.09 -17.82
C PHE A 122 1.33 2.58 -18.04
N GLN A 123 2.02 2.07 -19.07
CA GLN A 123 1.99 0.65 -19.46
C GLN A 123 0.55 0.08 -19.60
N GLY A 124 -0.37 0.87 -20.14
CA GLY A 124 -1.79 0.49 -20.29
C GLY A 124 -2.64 0.68 -19.02
N ILE A 125 -2.03 0.97 -17.87
CA ILE A 125 -2.75 1.28 -16.62
C ILE A 125 -3.21 2.74 -16.67
N PRO A 126 -4.52 3.03 -16.60
CA PRO A 126 -5.02 4.39 -16.62
C PRO A 126 -4.68 5.13 -15.31
N ILE A 127 -4.27 6.39 -15.44
CA ILE A 127 -4.01 7.32 -14.34
C ILE A 127 -5.18 8.29 -14.27
N ILE A 128 -5.93 8.24 -13.17
CA ILE A 128 -7.22 8.91 -13.05
C ILE A 128 -7.39 9.61 -11.71
N GLU A 129 -8.30 10.58 -11.66
CA GLU A 129 -8.72 11.20 -10.41
C GLU A 129 -9.58 10.25 -9.56
N ALA A 130 -9.62 10.51 -8.25
CA ALA A 130 -10.51 9.79 -7.34
C ALA A 130 -12.01 9.92 -7.71
N SER A 131 -12.39 11.04 -8.32
CA SER A 131 -13.76 11.29 -8.82
C SER A 131 -14.14 10.30 -9.92
N GLU A 132 -13.22 10.01 -10.83
CA GLU A 132 -13.38 9.05 -11.92
C GLU A 132 -13.31 7.61 -11.43
N ALA A 133 -12.40 7.30 -10.50
CA ALA A 133 -12.33 5.98 -9.87
C ALA A 133 -13.67 5.60 -9.20
N LEU A 134 -14.31 6.55 -8.50
CA LEU A 134 -15.62 6.34 -7.91
C LEU A 134 -16.72 6.05 -8.94
N LYS A 135 -16.71 6.73 -10.10
CA LYS A 135 -17.67 6.44 -11.17
C LYS A 135 -17.50 5.01 -11.71
N ARG A 136 -16.25 4.56 -11.86
CA ARG A 136 -15.93 3.20 -12.32
C ARG A 136 -16.35 2.10 -11.34
N LEU A 137 -16.35 2.40 -10.04
CA LEU A 137 -16.88 1.46 -9.02
C LEU A 137 -18.41 1.30 -9.11
N GLY A 138 -19.11 2.24 -9.76
CA GLY A 138 -20.56 2.27 -9.85
C GLY A 138 -21.26 2.67 -8.54
N PRO A 139 -22.56 2.99 -8.58
CA PRO A 139 -23.36 3.13 -7.36
C PRO A 139 -23.35 1.80 -6.58
N MET A 140 -23.54 1.86 -5.25
CA MET A 140 -23.65 0.67 -4.39
C MET A 140 -24.84 -0.20 -4.83
N GLY A 141 -24.62 -1.07 -5.82
CA GLY A 141 -25.53 -2.13 -6.20
C GLY A 141 -25.40 -3.27 -5.20
N GLU A 142 -26.52 -3.64 -4.60
CA GLU A 142 -26.68 -4.82 -3.74
C GLU A 142 -26.32 -6.09 -4.51
N GLY A 143 -25.04 -6.47 -4.54
CA GLY A 143 -24.64 -7.71 -5.22
C GLY A 143 -23.17 -7.77 -5.57
N GLY A 144 -22.33 -8.25 -4.64
CA GLY A 144 -20.92 -8.45 -4.96
C GLY A 144 -20.08 -9.04 -3.83
N ARG A 145 -20.03 -10.38 -3.81
CA ARG A 145 -19.03 -11.26 -3.17
C ARG A 145 -18.91 -11.22 -1.63
N ARG A 146 -19.43 -12.27 -1.00
CA ARG A 146 -19.46 -12.52 0.45
C ARG A 146 -18.14 -13.07 1.01
N ASP A 147 -17.18 -13.48 0.18
CA ASP A 147 -16.00 -14.23 0.65
C ASP A 147 -14.97 -13.38 1.41
N ASP A 148 -14.75 -12.11 1.05
CA ASP A 148 -13.66 -11.33 1.65
C ASP A 148 -14.06 -10.54 2.91
N ARG A 149 -15.34 -10.54 3.29
CA ARG A 149 -15.81 -9.84 4.51
C ARG A 149 -15.40 -10.58 5.78
N MET A 150 -15.39 -11.91 5.75
CA MET A 150 -15.13 -12.73 6.94
C MET A 150 -13.67 -12.67 7.40
N ASN A 151 -12.72 -12.57 6.46
CA ASN A 151 -11.28 -12.43 6.78
C ASN A 151 -10.90 -11.01 7.27
N ARG A 152 -11.77 -10.01 7.05
CA ARG A 152 -11.53 -8.61 7.45
C ARG A 152 -12.16 -8.24 8.79
N MET A 153 -13.38 -8.70 9.07
CA MET A 153 -14.07 -8.40 10.33
C MET A 153 -13.34 -8.99 11.55
N ASN A 154 -12.67 -10.14 11.39
CA ASN A 154 -11.87 -10.72 12.46
C ASN A 154 -10.56 -9.95 12.72
N ARG A 155 -9.94 -9.34 11.70
CA ARG A 155 -8.72 -8.51 11.88
C ARG A 155 -8.98 -7.14 12.53
N MET A 156 -10.20 -6.61 12.41
CA MET A 156 -10.60 -5.35 13.04
C MET A 156 -11.03 -5.50 14.51
N LYS A 157 -11.29 -6.71 15.01
CA LYS A 157 -11.67 -6.92 16.42
C LYS A 157 -10.48 -7.09 17.38
N ASP A 158 -9.29 -7.33 16.85
CA ASP A 158 -8.08 -7.60 17.64
C ASP A 158 -7.30 -6.33 18.07
N ILE A 159 -7.72 -5.15 17.63
CA ILE A 159 -7.07 -3.86 17.95
C ILE A 159 -7.31 -3.39 19.40
N GLY A 160 -8.05 -4.15 20.20
CA GLY A 160 -8.18 -3.96 21.65
C GLY A 160 -7.19 -4.77 22.50
N GLY A 161 -6.26 -5.51 21.90
CA GLY A 161 -5.33 -6.41 22.61
C GLY A 161 -3.86 -6.05 22.38
N THR A 162 -3.14 -5.84 23.48
CA THR A 162 -1.68 -5.62 23.55
C THR A 162 -0.90 -6.55 22.61
N ILE A 163 -0.35 -6.02 21.53
CA ILE A 163 0.45 -6.78 20.55
C ILE A 163 1.86 -6.99 21.13
N ARG A 164 2.19 -8.25 21.47
CA ARG A 164 3.58 -8.69 21.68
C ARG A 164 4.25 -8.99 20.33
N PRO A 165 5.53 -8.65 20.14
CA PRO A 165 6.22 -8.87 18.86
C PRO A 165 6.45 -10.37 18.62
N ARG A 166 5.88 -10.91 17.54
CA ARG A 166 6.26 -12.24 17.01
C ARG A 166 7.52 -12.10 16.18
N ILE A 167 8.64 -12.48 16.78
CA ILE A 167 9.92 -12.68 16.10
C ILE A 167 9.75 -13.89 15.16
N PHE A 168 9.86 -13.67 13.85
CA PHE A 168 9.78 -14.73 12.85
C PHE A 168 11.19 -15.32 12.65
N TRP A 169 11.44 -16.50 13.24
CA TRP A 169 12.65 -17.27 12.95
C TRP A 169 12.58 -17.83 11.52
N GLY A 170 13.56 -17.45 10.69
CA GLY A 170 13.68 -17.88 9.30
C GLY A 170 13.76 -19.39 9.16
N LYS A 171 12.91 -19.95 8.29
CA LYS A 171 13.04 -21.33 7.83
C LYS A 171 14.16 -21.40 6.78
N ARG A 172 15.18 -22.19 7.12
CA ARG A 172 16.29 -22.64 6.30
C ARG A 172 15.83 -23.11 4.92
N CYS A 173 16.37 -22.50 3.87
CA CYS A 173 16.38 -23.08 2.53
C CYS A 173 17.30 -24.32 2.54
N HIS A 174 16.77 -25.47 2.11
CA HIS A 174 17.57 -26.64 1.77
C HIS A 174 17.70 -26.71 0.25
N GLY A 175 18.88 -26.37 -0.25
CA GLY A 175 19.25 -26.51 -1.64
C GLY A 175 20.69 -26.99 -1.75
N HIS A 176 20.89 -28.01 -2.59
CA HIS A 176 22.12 -28.56 -3.15
C HIS A 176 22.74 -29.82 -2.51
N ARG A 177 22.74 -30.89 -3.31
CA ARG A 177 23.81 -31.88 -3.39
C ARG A 177 24.29 -31.99 -4.84
N THR A 178 25.54 -31.59 -5.08
CA THR A 178 26.48 -32.36 -5.89
C THR A 178 27.88 -32.24 -5.24
N PRO A 179 28.75 -33.24 -5.44
CA PRO A 179 29.78 -33.58 -4.45
C PRO A 179 31.17 -33.09 -4.88
N ARG A 180 32.02 -32.76 -3.91
CA ARG A 180 33.46 -33.06 -3.98
C ARG A 180 34.09 -33.10 -2.58
N ARG A 181 35.06 -34.00 -2.51
CA ARG A 181 35.67 -34.61 -1.33
C ARG A 181 36.65 -33.68 -0.60
N GLN A 182 36.72 -33.94 0.71
CA GLN A 182 37.92 -34.00 1.57
C GLN A 182 38.58 -32.70 2.05
N ALA A 183 38.46 -32.53 3.38
CA ALA A 183 39.52 -32.31 4.35
C ALA A 183 40.40 -31.06 4.23
N VAL A 184 40.31 -30.15 5.21
CA VAL A 184 41.39 -29.83 6.16
C VAL A 184 40.75 -29.33 7.47
N VAL A 185 41.21 -29.90 8.58
CA VAL A 185 40.92 -29.50 9.98
C VAL A 185 42.01 -28.53 10.42
N GLN A 186 41.65 -27.37 10.99
CA GLN A 186 42.38 -26.67 12.08
C GLN A 186 41.63 -25.36 12.39
N ARG A 187 40.95 -25.28 13.56
CA ARG A 187 41.34 -24.48 14.74
C ARG A 187 41.78 -23.05 14.41
N LEU A 188 41.05 -22.06 14.93
CA LEU A 188 41.47 -21.26 16.09
C LEU A 188 40.33 -20.34 16.55
N PHE A 189 40.06 -20.39 17.86
CA PHE A 189 39.25 -19.44 18.63
C PHE A 189 40.14 -18.28 19.09
N THR A 190 39.49 -17.22 19.59
CA THR A 190 40.01 -16.02 20.31
C THR A 190 40.67 -14.97 19.41
N THR A 191 40.23 -13.71 19.43
CA THR A 191 40.03 -12.84 20.61
C THR A 191 38.84 -11.90 20.42
#